data_AF-A0A948NRX2-F1
#
_entry.id   AF-A0A948NRX2-F1
#
_cell.length_a   1.000
_cell.length_b   1.000
_cell.length_c   1.000
_cell.angle_alpha   90.00
_cell.angle_beta   90.00
_cell.angle_gamma   90.00
#
_symmetry.space_group_name_H-M   'P 1'
#
loop_
_entity.id
_entity.type
_entity.pdbx_description
1 polymer ?
#
loop_
_entity_poly.entity_id
_entity_poly.type
_entity_poly.pdbx_seq_one_letter_code
_entity_poly.pdbx_strand_id
1 'polypeptide(L)'
;MAYCATTKVAALCRNLISNAPDFTETTDPPRDDVLSWLDSGYATINAYLATRGYDTPVAATVGVYDALADLNGLYAAARAEMSRSNVVLSPGERTRGQVFLEMFNYELERLCKMDLSLAGMTRSTSGKLYAGGISDADKDLAMSDTDRTTPRFSRGMFDMTGILQPAEQESGD
;
A
#
# COMPACT_ATOMS: atom_id res chain seq x y z
N MET A 1 9.71 -7.07 -7.22
CA MET A 1 10.12 -8.29 -6.49
C MET A 1 8.98 -8.63 -5.56
N ALA A 2 8.44 -9.84 -5.64
CA ALA A 2 7.31 -10.26 -4.81
C ALA A 2 7.55 -10.11 -3.30
N TYR A 3 6.47 -9.91 -2.53
CA TYR A 3 6.52 -9.78 -1.07
C TYR A 3 6.83 -11.10 -0.33
N CYS A 4 6.68 -12.24 -0.99
CA CYS A 4 6.94 -13.54 -0.40
C CYS A 4 7.53 -14.51 -1.43
N ALA A 5 8.13 -15.58 -0.93
CA ALA A 5 8.68 -16.65 -1.75
C ALA A 5 7.64 -17.73 -2.08
N THR A 6 7.93 -18.55 -3.08
CA THR A 6 7.14 -19.71 -3.50
C THR A 6 6.90 -20.72 -2.37
N THR A 7 7.83 -20.82 -1.41
CA THR A 7 7.69 -21.66 -0.21
C THR A 7 6.47 -21.30 0.64
N LYS A 8 6.07 -20.03 0.67
CA LYS A 8 4.87 -19.57 1.39
C LYS A 8 3.59 -20.04 0.70
N VAL A 9 3.56 -20.00 -0.63
CA VAL A 9 2.47 -20.53 -1.44
C VAL A 9 2.39 -22.05 -1.28
N ALA A 10 3.55 -22.72 -1.26
CA ALA A 10 3.66 -24.16 -1.06
C ALA A 10 3.06 -24.61 0.29
N ALA A 11 3.22 -23.81 1.35
CA ALA A 11 2.59 -24.06 2.64
C ALA A 11 1.05 -24.01 2.59
N LEU A 12 0.46 -23.12 1.79
CA LEU A 12 -0.99 -23.01 1.61
C LEU A 12 -1.54 -24.12 0.71
N CYS A 13 -0.79 -24.52 -0.32
CA CYS A 13 -1.21 -25.44 -1.37
C CYS A 13 -0.44 -26.77 -1.33
N ARG A 14 -0.31 -27.41 -0.16
CA ARG A 14 0.42 -28.68 0.01
C ARG A 14 -0.10 -29.83 -0.89
N ASN A 15 -1.38 -29.80 -1.23
CA ASN A 15 -2.04 -30.72 -2.16
C ASN A 15 -1.48 -30.64 -3.59
N LEU A 16 -0.91 -29.50 -4.00
CA LEU A 16 -0.41 -29.30 -5.36
C LEU A 16 1.02 -29.81 -5.55
N ILE A 17 1.79 -29.88 -4.47
CA ILE A 17 3.25 -30.14 -4.49
C ILE A 17 3.61 -31.52 -3.92
N SER A 18 2.64 -32.41 -3.67
CA SER A 18 2.88 -33.77 -3.16
C SER A 18 3.76 -33.82 -1.89
N ASN A 19 3.55 -32.89 -0.96
CA ASN A 19 4.36 -32.71 0.26
C ASN A 19 5.84 -32.32 0.04
N ALA A 20 6.22 -31.87 -1.15
CA ALA A 20 7.51 -31.22 -1.36
C ALA A 20 7.60 -29.90 -0.54
N PRO A 21 8.82 -29.40 -0.23
CA PRO A 21 8.99 -28.14 0.49
C PRO A 21 8.70 -26.90 -0.37
N ASP A 22 8.70 -27.02 -1.70
CA ASP A 22 8.46 -25.90 -2.63
C ASP A 22 7.97 -26.40 -4.01
N PHE A 23 7.53 -25.48 -4.87
CA PHE A 23 7.25 -25.72 -6.28
C PHE A 23 8.53 -25.94 -7.08
N THR A 24 8.46 -26.82 -8.09
CA THR A 24 9.59 -27.14 -8.98
C THR A 24 9.15 -27.00 -10.44
N GLU A 25 10.04 -27.30 -11.39
CA GLU A 25 9.71 -27.33 -12.82
C GLU A 25 8.76 -28.49 -13.18
N THR A 26 8.65 -29.48 -12.30
CA THR A 26 7.84 -30.69 -12.52
C THR A 26 6.55 -30.69 -11.71
N THR A 27 6.32 -29.69 -10.85
CA THR A 27 5.03 -29.53 -10.18
C THR A 27 3.97 -29.02 -11.16
N ASP A 28 2.71 -29.24 -10.84
CA ASP A 28 1.59 -28.73 -11.61
C ASP A 28 0.70 -27.88 -10.70
N PRO A 29 0.79 -26.54 -10.73
CA PRO A 29 1.52 -25.71 -11.69
C PRO A 29 3.05 -25.68 -11.47
N PRO A 30 3.85 -25.36 -12.50
CA PRO A 30 5.29 -25.23 -12.38
C PRO A 30 5.67 -23.97 -11.61
N ARG A 31 6.86 -23.97 -11.01
CA ARG A 31 7.39 -22.86 -10.20
C ARG A 31 7.36 -21.51 -10.92
N ASP A 32 7.65 -21.47 -12.21
CA ASP A 32 7.72 -20.22 -12.98
C ASP A 32 6.35 -19.55 -13.12
N ASP A 33 5.27 -20.34 -13.24
CA ASP A 33 3.91 -19.82 -13.24
C ASP A 33 3.54 -19.24 -11.87
N VAL A 34 3.93 -19.91 -10.78
CA VAL A 34 3.70 -19.43 -9.42
C VAL A 34 4.45 -18.13 -9.15
N LEU A 35 5.69 -18.00 -9.64
CA LEU A 35 6.46 -16.75 -9.56
C LEU A 35 5.78 -15.61 -10.33
N SER A 36 5.28 -15.87 -11.54
CA SER A 36 4.52 -14.90 -12.34
C SER A 36 3.25 -14.43 -11.62
N TRP A 37 2.56 -15.32 -10.92
CA TRP A 37 1.40 -14.95 -10.10
C TRP A 37 1.77 -14.17 -8.85
N LEU A 38 2.90 -14.48 -8.20
CA LEU A 38 3.43 -13.70 -7.08
C LEU A 38 3.81 -12.28 -7.49
N ASP A 39 4.35 -12.09 -8.69
CA ASP A 39 4.65 -10.77 -9.25
C ASP A 39 3.36 -10.02 -9.60
N SER A 40 2.35 -10.72 -10.13
CA SER A 40 1.02 -10.15 -10.41
C SER A 40 0.30 -9.72 -9.13
N GLY A 41 0.38 -10.52 -8.07
CA GLY A 41 -0.18 -10.19 -6.74
C GLY A 41 0.52 -8.97 -6.14
N TYR A 42 1.86 -8.96 -6.18
CA TYR A 42 2.67 -7.81 -5.74
C TYR A 42 2.29 -6.52 -6.48
N ALA A 43 2.15 -6.57 -7.82
CA ALA A 43 1.74 -5.41 -8.61
C ALA A 43 0.34 -4.93 -8.22
N THR A 44 -0.59 -5.86 -8.00
CA THR A 44 -1.96 -5.55 -7.57
C THR A 44 -1.97 -4.85 -6.21
N ILE A 45 -1.29 -5.42 -5.22
CA ILE A 45 -1.17 -4.84 -3.87
C ILE A 45 -0.60 -3.43 -3.92
N ASN A 46 0.47 -3.24 -4.70
CA ASN A 46 1.11 -1.93 -4.83
C ASN A 46 0.21 -0.91 -5.51
N ALA A 47 -0.54 -1.30 -6.54
CA ALA A 47 -1.51 -0.42 -7.17
C ALA A 47 -2.55 0.06 -6.15
N TYR A 48 -3.10 -0.85 -5.33
CA TYR A 48 -4.07 -0.47 -4.29
C TYR A 48 -3.45 0.44 -3.23
N LEU A 49 -2.27 0.14 -2.71
CA LEU A 49 -1.59 1.00 -1.72
C LEU A 49 -1.23 2.38 -2.30
N ALA A 50 -0.78 2.43 -3.55
CA ALA A 50 -0.48 3.68 -4.25
C ALA A 50 -1.73 4.54 -4.45
N THR A 51 -2.90 3.95 -4.79
CA THR A 51 -4.17 4.71 -4.88
C THR A 51 -4.62 5.28 -3.54
N ARG A 52 -4.15 4.71 -2.43
CA ARG A 52 -4.37 5.24 -1.07
C ARG A 52 -3.33 6.26 -0.64
N GLY A 53 -2.39 6.60 -1.54
CA GLY A 53 -1.36 7.60 -1.30
C GLY A 53 -0.22 7.11 -0.43
N TYR A 54 0.03 5.79 -0.36
CA TYR A 54 1.21 5.26 0.30
C TYR A 54 2.37 5.05 -0.68
N ASP A 55 3.59 5.19 -0.18
CA ASP A 55 4.77 4.87 -0.96
C ASP A 55 4.86 3.36 -1.20
N THR A 56 5.14 3.02 -2.44
CA THR A 56 5.33 1.64 -2.88
C THR A 56 6.60 1.57 -3.73
N PRO A 57 7.39 0.48 -3.63
CA PRO A 57 7.12 -0.73 -2.86
C PRO A 57 7.41 -0.62 -1.36
N VAL A 58 6.72 -1.44 -0.56
CA VAL A 58 6.88 -1.45 0.90
C VAL A 58 8.16 -2.21 1.28
N ALA A 59 9.01 -1.59 2.09
CA ALA A 59 10.26 -2.19 2.56
C ALA A 59 10.01 -3.30 3.59
N ALA A 60 10.90 -4.31 3.61
CA ALA A 60 10.82 -5.47 4.51
C ALA A 60 10.87 -5.12 6.01
N THR A 61 11.34 -3.91 6.35
CA THR A 61 11.44 -3.43 7.73
C THR A 61 10.15 -2.80 8.26
N VAL A 62 9.15 -2.59 7.41
CA VAL A 62 7.87 -1.96 7.79
C VAL A 62 6.96 -3.01 8.46
N GLY A 63 6.28 -2.64 9.54
CA GLY A 63 5.47 -3.59 10.33
C GLY A 63 4.34 -4.28 9.57
N VAL A 64 3.86 -3.68 8.47
CA VAL A 64 2.82 -4.26 7.60
C VAL A 64 3.39 -5.28 6.62
N TYR A 65 4.71 -5.38 6.46
CA TYR A 65 5.33 -6.19 5.41
C TYR A 65 4.94 -7.67 5.50
N ASP A 66 4.92 -8.26 6.68
CA ASP A 66 4.53 -9.65 6.86
C ASP A 66 3.07 -9.92 6.46
N ALA A 67 2.17 -8.98 6.77
CA ALA A 67 0.77 -9.06 6.34
C ALA A 67 0.64 -8.94 4.81
N LEU A 68 1.43 -8.08 4.16
CA LEU A 68 1.48 -8.00 2.69
C LEU A 68 2.07 -9.27 2.08
N ALA A 69 3.05 -9.88 2.74
CA ALA A 69 3.63 -11.15 2.33
C ALA A 69 2.63 -12.31 2.43
N ASP A 70 1.83 -12.37 3.50
CA ASP A 70 0.71 -13.31 3.65
C ASP A 70 -0.32 -13.11 2.53
N LEU A 71 -0.70 -11.85 2.31
CA LEU A 71 -1.70 -11.49 1.31
C LEU A 71 -1.24 -11.80 -0.12
N ASN A 72 0.03 -11.53 -0.46
CA ASN A 72 0.59 -11.93 -1.74
C ASN A 72 0.61 -13.47 -1.91
N GLY A 73 0.87 -14.19 -0.81
CA GLY A 73 0.79 -15.65 -0.78
C GLY A 73 -0.62 -16.17 -1.07
N LEU A 74 -1.66 -15.54 -0.51
CA LEU A 74 -3.07 -15.88 -0.78
C LEU A 74 -3.43 -15.67 -2.26
N TYR A 75 -2.96 -14.58 -2.88
CA TYR A 75 -3.21 -14.32 -4.30
C TYR A 75 -2.63 -15.42 -5.18
N ALA A 76 -1.35 -15.75 -4.99
CA ALA A 76 -0.68 -16.79 -5.77
C ALA A 76 -1.28 -18.18 -5.50
N ALA A 77 -1.63 -18.48 -4.24
CA ALA A 77 -2.33 -19.73 -3.88
C ALA A 77 -3.70 -19.84 -4.56
N ALA A 78 -4.46 -18.75 -4.64
CA ALA A 78 -5.73 -18.73 -5.36
C ALA A 78 -5.55 -19.07 -6.84
N ARG A 79 -4.56 -18.47 -7.50
CA ARG A 79 -4.25 -18.73 -8.91
C ARG A 79 -3.78 -20.16 -9.14
N ALA A 80 -2.97 -20.71 -8.22
CA ALA A 80 -2.51 -22.10 -8.28
C ALA A 80 -3.64 -23.12 -8.12
N GLU A 81 -4.61 -22.87 -7.24
CA GLU A 81 -5.79 -23.74 -7.10
C GLU A 81 -6.78 -23.58 -8.26
N MET A 82 -6.83 -22.40 -8.90
CA MET A 82 -7.68 -22.14 -10.07
C MET A 82 -7.08 -22.65 -11.38
N SER A 83 -5.77 -22.90 -11.46
CA SER A 83 -5.14 -23.43 -12.67
C SER A 83 -5.52 -24.88 -12.95
N ARG A 84 -5.93 -25.62 -11.92
CA ARG A 84 -6.44 -26.99 -12.05
C ARG A 84 -7.94 -27.00 -12.33
N SER A 85 -8.40 -28.06 -12.99
CA SER A 85 -9.82 -28.33 -13.14
C SER A 85 -10.44 -28.62 -11.77
N ASN A 86 -11.25 -27.68 -11.28
CA ASN A 86 -12.02 -27.89 -10.07
C ASN A 86 -13.36 -28.53 -10.42
N VAL A 87 -13.62 -29.70 -9.86
CA VAL A 87 -14.94 -30.34 -9.94
C VAL A 87 -15.79 -29.80 -8.80
N VAL A 88 -16.90 -29.15 -9.15
CA VAL A 88 -17.95 -28.76 -8.20
C VAL A 88 -19.06 -29.81 -8.23
N LEU A 89 -19.52 -30.25 -7.07
CA LEU A 89 -20.55 -31.29 -6.96
C LEU A 89 -21.97 -30.70 -6.94
N SER A 90 -22.09 -29.40 -6.65
CA SER A 90 -23.35 -28.67 -6.62
C SER A 90 -23.22 -27.27 -7.24
N PRO A 91 -24.26 -26.76 -7.91
CA PRO A 91 -24.34 -25.35 -8.25
C PRO A 91 -24.16 -24.47 -7.00
N GLY A 92 -23.25 -23.50 -7.06
CA GLY A 92 -22.96 -22.57 -5.97
C GLY A 92 -21.87 -23.03 -4.97
N GLU A 93 -21.29 -24.22 -5.14
CA GLU A 93 -20.15 -24.64 -4.32
C GLU A 93 -18.89 -23.81 -4.65
N ARG A 94 -18.27 -23.24 -3.62
CA ARG A 94 -17.06 -22.42 -3.77
C ARG A 94 -15.83 -23.31 -3.81
N THR A 95 -15.04 -23.18 -4.87
CA THR A 95 -13.76 -23.88 -4.95
C THR A 95 -12.75 -23.25 -3.99
N ARG A 96 -11.78 -24.03 -3.53
CA ARG A 96 -10.75 -23.55 -2.60
C ARG A 96 -10.00 -22.33 -3.13
N GLY A 97 -9.73 -22.30 -4.45
CA GLY A 97 -9.13 -21.14 -5.11
C GLY A 97 -10.00 -19.87 -5.00
N GLN A 98 -11.33 -19.99 -5.15
CA GLN A 98 -12.25 -18.86 -4.98
C GLN A 98 -12.25 -18.34 -3.54
N VAL A 99 -12.18 -19.25 -2.55
CA VAL A 99 -12.09 -18.87 -1.13
C VAL A 99 -10.80 -18.08 -0.86
N PHE A 100 -9.65 -18.53 -1.38
CA PHE A 100 -8.40 -17.79 -1.23
C PHE A 100 -8.44 -16.41 -1.90
N LEU A 101 -9.06 -16.30 -3.08
CA LEU A 101 -9.21 -15.02 -3.76
C LEU A 101 -10.12 -14.06 -2.98
N GLU A 102 -11.19 -14.58 -2.37
CA GLU A 102 -12.07 -13.79 -1.50
C GLU A 102 -11.33 -13.33 -0.24
N MET A 103 -10.57 -14.22 0.42
CA MET A 103 -9.73 -13.86 1.57
C MET A 103 -8.70 -12.78 1.22
N PHE A 104 -8.06 -12.89 0.05
CA PHE A 104 -7.15 -11.87 -0.48
C PHE A 104 -7.85 -10.52 -0.61
N ASN A 105 -9.02 -10.46 -1.27
CA ASN A 105 -9.74 -9.22 -1.49
C ASN A 105 -10.23 -8.61 -0.16
N TYR A 106 -10.73 -9.45 0.75
CA TYR A 106 -11.20 -9.03 2.06
C TYR A 106 -10.08 -8.40 2.90
N GLU A 107 -8.93 -9.08 3.02
CA GLU A 107 -7.80 -8.56 3.78
C GLU A 107 -7.17 -7.34 3.10
N LEU A 108 -7.17 -7.27 1.76
CA LEU A 108 -6.65 -6.11 1.03
C LEU A 108 -7.51 -4.88 1.31
N GLU A 109 -8.83 -5.04 1.25
CA GLU A 109 -9.77 -3.98 1.56
C GLU A 109 -9.67 -3.56 3.03
N ARG A 110 -9.55 -4.51 3.95
CA ARG A 110 -9.35 -4.26 5.38
C ARG A 110 -8.08 -3.45 5.63
N LEU A 111 -6.95 -3.84 5.04
CA LEU A 111 -5.69 -3.09 5.13
C LEU A 111 -5.84 -1.68 4.57
N CYS A 112 -6.50 -1.52 3.42
CA CYS A 112 -6.71 -0.22 2.79
C CYS A 112 -7.63 0.72 3.58
N LYS A 113 -8.48 0.18 4.47
CA LYS A 113 -9.33 0.97 5.37
C LYS A 113 -8.60 1.43 6.64
N MET A 114 -7.49 0.79 7.00
CA MET A 114 -6.71 1.17 8.17
C MET A 114 -5.75 2.32 7.85
N ASP A 115 -5.40 3.11 8.87
CA ASP A 115 -4.29 4.05 8.76
C ASP A 115 -2.97 3.32 8.98
N LEU A 116 -2.26 3.07 7.87
CA LEU A 116 -1.01 2.32 7.87
C LEU A 116 0.18 3.21 8.26
N SER A 117 -0.02 4.52 8.42
CA SER A 117 1.03 5.44 8.87
C SER A 117 1.54 5.10 10.27
N LEU A 118 0.64 4.68 11.16
CA LEU A 118 0.99 4.19 12.51
C LEU A 118 1.78 2.88 12.48
N ALA A 119 1.63 2.10 11.40
CA ALA A 119 2.37 0.87 11.18
C ALA A 119 3.69 1.07 10.41
N GLY A 120 4.11 2.34 10.23
CA GLY A 120 5.40 2.71 9.63
C GLY A 120 5.36 2.92 8.11
N MET A 121 4.18 2.96 7.48
CA MET A 121 4.09 3.27 6.05
C MET A 121 4.16 4.79 5.80
N THR A 122 5.08 5.19 4.94
CA THR A 122 5.18 6.58 4.48
C THR A 122 4.09 6.87 3.45
N ARG A 123 3.46 8.05 3.57
CA ARG A 123 2.54 8.54 2.56
C ARG A 123 3.29 9.26 1.46
N SER A 124 2.98 8.91 0.23
CA SER A 124 3.49 9.60 -0.95
C SER A 124 3.03 11.05 -0.96
N THR A 125 3.93 11.93 -1.38
CA THR A 125 3.63 13.35 -1.61
C THR A 125 3.08 13.60 -3.02
N SER A 126 3.08 12.58 -3.87
CA SER A 126 2.58 12.65 -5.23
C SER A 126 1.06 12.78 -5.26
N GLY A 127 0.54 13.87 -5.82
CA GLY A 127 -0.90 14.13 -5.88
C GLY A 127 -1.52 14.69 -4.60
N LYS A 128 -0.72 15.29 -3.69
CA LYS A 128 -1.27 16.05 -2.55
C LYS A 128 -2.23 17.14 -3.06
N LEU A 129 -3.45 17.15 -2.51
CA LEU A 129 -4.37 18.26 -2.66
C LEU A 129 -3.96 19.34 -1.67
N TYR A 130 -3.46 20.46 -2.19
CA TYR A 130 -3.11 21.60 -1.36
C TYR A 130 -4.34 22.48 -1.13
N ALA A 131 -4.57 22.86 0.13
CA ALA A 131 -5.60 23.83 0.46
C ALA A 131 -5.26 25.19 -0.17
N GLY A 132 -6.12 25.71 -1.05
CA GLY A 132 -5.86 26.96 -1.78
C GLY A 132 -5.08 26.79 -3.09
N GLY A 133 -4.84 25.55 -3.56
CA GLY A 133 -4.29 25.27 -4.89
C GLY A 133 -2.81 25.62 -5.08
N ILE A 134 -2.10 25.97 -4.01
CA ILE A 134 -0.67 26.29 -4.01
C ILE A 134 0.07 25.28 -3.15
N SER A 135 1.19 24.73 -3.65
CA SER A 135 1.96 23.76 -2.87
C SER A 135 2.69 24.43 -1.70
N ASP A 136 3.07 23.65 -0.68
CA ASP A 136 3.90 24.17 0.43
C ASP A 136 5.24 24.72 -0.10
N ALA A 137 5.83 24.06 -1.10
CA ALA A 137 7.05 24.53 -1.75
C ALA A 137 6.85 25.85 -2.50
N ASP A 138 5.72 26.02 -3.21
CA ASP A 138 5.39 27.28 -3.87
C ASP A 138 5.12 28.40 -2.85
N LYS A 139 4.53 28.05 -1.70
CA LYS A 139 4.33 28.98 -0.58
C LYS A 139 5.66 29.41 0.02
N ASP A 140 6.57 28.48 0.26
CA ASP A 140 7.92 28.75 0.76
C ASP A 140 8.72 29.59 -0.25
N LEU A 141 8.61 29.28 -1.55
CA LEU A 141 9.21 30.09 -2.62
C LEU A 141 8.69 31.53 -2.55
N ALA A 142 7.37 31.71 -2.49
CA ALA A 142 6.74 33.03 -2.39
C ALA A 142 7.03 33.77 -1.07
N MET A 143 7.41 33.05 0.00
CA MET A 143 7.84 33.62 1.28
C MET A 143 9.33 33.97 1.30
N SER A 144 10.16 33.18 0.61
CA SER A 144 11.61 33.40 0.48
C SER A 144 11.95 34.48 -0.54
N ASP A 145 10.97 34.90 -1.34
CA ASP A 145 11.14 35.93 -2.35
C ASP A 145 11.41 37.31 -1.72
N THR A 146 12.69 37.68 -1.70
CA THR A 146 13.20 38.95 -1.16
C THR A 146 12.79 40.18 -1.96
N ASP A 147 12.35 40.03 -3.21
CA ASP A 147 11.93 41.17 -4.05
C ASP A 147 10.42 41.46 -3.95
N ARG A 148 9.70 40.64 -3.17
CA ARG A 148 8.28 40.76 -2.95
C ARG A 148 7.93 42.12 -2.37
N THR A 149 7.32 42.96 -3.20
CA THR A 149 6.75 44.23 -2.74
C THR A 149 5.73 43.97 -1.65
N THR A 150 6.01 44.44 -0.43
CA THR A 150 5.09 44.32 0.70
C THR A 150 3.78 45.02 0.34
N PRO A 151 2.64 44.30 0.30
CA PRO A 151 1.38 44.91 -0.04
C PRO A 151 1.03 45.96 1.01
N ARG A 152 0.59 47.15 0.57
CA ARG A 152 0.16 48.26 1.47
C ARG A 152 -1.00 47.89 2.39
N PHE A 153 -1.68 46.77 2.13
CA PHE A 153 -2.76 46.23 2.94
C PHE A 153 -2.54 44.73 3.09
N SER A 154 -2.31 44.27 4.33
CA SER A 154 -2.38 42.85 4.66
C SER A 154 -3.84 42.51 5.04
N ARG A 155 -4.46 41.59 4.31
CA ARG A 155 -5.60 40.85 4.86
C ARG A 155 -4.98 39.69 5.63
N GLY A 156 -5.33 39.56 6.91
CA GLY A 156 -4.87 38.52 7.83
C GLY A 156 -5.30 37.11 7.39
N MET A 157 -4.90 36.67 6.21
CA MET A 157 -5.21 35.35 5.65
C MET A 157 -4.41 34.22 6.32
N PHE A 158 -3.41 34.55 7.15
CA PHE A 158 -2.61 33.59 7.92
C PHE A 158 -2.46 33.96 9.39
N ASP A 159 -3.07 35.07 9.81
CA ASP A 159 -3.09 35.48 11.20
C ASP A 159 -4.43 35.01 11.76
N MET A 160 -4.42 33.99 12.63
CA MET A 160 -5.61 33.60 13.36
C MET A 160 -5.95 34.74 14.32
N THR A 161 -6.75 35.70 13.85
CA THR A 161 -7.26 36.83 14.63
C THR A 161 -8.05 36.29 15.82
N GLY A 162 -7.39 36.23 16.98
CA GLY A 162 -7.95 35.68 18.21
C GLY A 162 -6.93 35.28 19.28
N ILE A 163 -5.64 35.16 18.95
CA ILE A 163 -4.60 34.88 19.94
C ILE A 163 -3.82 36.17 20.22
N LEU A 164 -3.99 36.72 21.43
CA LEU A 164 -3.15 37.79 21.96
C LEU A 164 -1.71 37.30 22.01
N GLN A 165 -0.87 37.71 21.07
CA GLN A 165 0.57 37.61 21.25
C GLN A 165 0.98 38.70 22.26
N PRO A 166 1.70 38.35 23.34
CA PRO A 166 2.21 39.35 24.27
C PRO A 166 3.19 40.24 23.53
N ALA A 167 2.97 41.56 23.59
CA ALA A 167 3.84 42.54 22.97
C ALA A 167 5.28 42.37 23.50
N GLU A 168 6.23 42.20 22.60
CA GLU A 168 7.65 42.31 22.94
C GLU A 168 7.89 43.71 23.48
N GLN A 169 8.25 43.76 24.76
CA GLN A 169 8.61 44.98 25.46
C GLN A 169 10.01 45.36 24.98
N GLU A 170 10.14 46.43 24.18
CA GLU A 170 11.44 47.00 23.84
C GLU A 170 12.14 47.42 25.14
N SER A 171 13.23 46.72 25.49
CA SER A 171 14.13 47.12 26.56
C SER A 171 15.02 48.25 26.06
N GLY A 172 14.63 49.49 26.37
CA GLY A 172 15.51 50.65 26.27
C GLY A 172 16.37 50.78 27.52
N ASP A 173 17.68 50.59 27.35
CA ASP A 173 18.76 51.52 27.74
C ASP A 173 20.10 51.05 27.13
#